data_AF-A0A7K8TJF1-F1
#
_entry.id   AF-A0A7K8TJF1-F1
#
_cell.length_a   1.000
_cell.length_b   1.000
_cell.length_c   1.000
_cell.angle_alpha   90.00
_cell.angle_beta   90.00
_cell.angle_gamma   90.00
#
_symmetry.space_group_name_H-M   'P 1'
#
loop_
_entity.id
_entity.type
_entity.pdbx_description
1 polymer ?
#
loop_
_entity_poly.entity_id
_entity_poly.type
_entity_poly.pdbx_seq_one_letter_code
_entity_poly.pdbx_strand_id
1 'polypeptide(L)'
;TSTMIQFSWKPQGGTRDSPYRVHLWGGSREMKRSLNETSTAFENLLSDHEYQISVDVSTCSKNISTSLTVRTAADIFNGTTRITNEVFNPEYKNKSSTAFKDFETKFIKEIEKHLPQKILELIKGKKMRIVINSIENGSVIVDFDIVLDAGENITKTEISDAFTEALNMSTVLTADLKKTVIEARNSCQPGLNGCSQHATCAAEGASYSCQCNNGFTDSSPEVPGRVCQQKQNLPSQQMTTVLPKSATVRFTGSTGNSIFTTTFASEPCMPVSIKVQNVTGEAIQFSWTGGRRGSLYNISLMDGNREIKKTTTKEKKTVFKHLIPGHVYTVSVAVLFCAENSWTSVSVRTDPVSCFNRTEFCLQQNTGCPDLKYIICSHYQTFAGSVLLKSQTFNDMLYNSDSEGYKTMSESIKTEVVREMRIKLKDDHFDIIILGFRPGSVIADFISLLQKQEPIDVNVMQEYLSQVLKSKFGDQTEVTVQCK
;
A
#
# COMPACT_ATOMS: atom_id res chain seq x y z
N THR A 1 18.35 13.59 1.39
CA THR A 1 17.93 14.94 0.93
C THR A 1 16.88 14.77 -0.16
N SER A 2 16.58 15.81 -0.94
CA SER A 2 15.61 15.79 -2.05
C SER A 2 16.07 14.95 -3.24
N THR A 3 17.39 14.94 -3.51
CA THR A 3 17.97 14.33 -4.72
C THR A 3 19.08 13.32 -4.43
N MET A 4 19.40 13.11 -3.15
CA MET A 4 20.44 12.18 -2.72
C MET A 4 19.97 11.35 -1.52
N ILE A 5 20.24 10.05 -1.59
CA ILE A 5 20.13 9.12 -0.46
C ILE A 5 21.54 8.64 -0.13
N GLN A 6 21.98 8.92 1.09
CA GLN A 6 23.23 8.43 1.65
C GLN A 6 22.91 7.55 2.86
N PHE A 7 23.59 6.42 2.98
CA PHE A 7 23.37 5.48 4.07
C PHE A 7 24.61 4.64 4.36
N SER A 8 24.63 4.05 5.55
CA SER A 8 25.65 3.11 6.00
C SER A 8 24.99 1.90 6.67
N TRP A 9 25.73 0.80 6.75
CA TRP A 9 25.26 -0.43 7.37
C TRP A 9 26.34 -1.05 8.25
N LYS A 10 25.91 -1.83 9.26
CA LYS A 10 26.82 -2.58 10.13
C LYS A 10 26.87 -4.04 9.67
N PRO A 11 28.05 -4.60 9.37
CA PRO A 11 28.17 -6.02 9.06
C PRO A 11 27.76 -6.86 10.27
N GLN A 12 26.86 -7.83 10.09
CA GLN A 12 26.52 -8.82 11.12
C GLN A 12 27.39 -10.10 11.04
N GLY A 13 28.38 -10.13 10.13
CA GLY A 13 29.32 -11.23 9.92
C GLY A 13 29.80 -11.31 8.47
N GLY A 14 31.02 -11.82 8.25
CA GLY A 14 31.70 -11.92 6.95
C GLY A 14 33.18 -11.54 7.05
N THR A 15 34.07 -12.27 6.36
CA THR A 15 35.46 -11.84 6.17
C THR A 15 35.50 -10.59 5.27
N ARG A 16 36.50 -9.74 5.43
CA ARG A 16 36.71 -8.47 4.68
C ARG A 16 36.77 -8.61 3.14
N ASP A 17 36.61 -9.82 2.60
CA ASP A 17 36.94 -10.17 1.21
C ASP A 17 35.71 -10.39 0.30
N SER A 18 34.47 -10.27 0.79
CA SER A 18 33.26 -10.39 -0.03
C SER A 18 32.60 -9.03 -0.29
N PRO A 19 32.41 -8.61 -1.55
CA PRO A 19 31.78 -7.34 -1.87
C PRO A 19 30.29 -7.34 -1.52
N TYR A 20 29.79 -6.21 -1.03
CA TYR A 20 28.36 -5.93 -0.86
C TYR A 20 27.75 -5.57 -2.21
N ARG A 21 26.62 -6.19 -2.54
CA ARG A 21 25.75 -5.75 -3.63
C ARG A 21 24.67 -4.86 -3.04
N VAL A 22 24.60 -3.63 -3.53
CA VAL A 22 23.64 -2.63 -3.06
C VAL A 22 22.70 -2.29 -4.20
N HIS A 23 21.40 -2.40 -3.95
CA HIS A 23 20.36 -2.09 -4.91
C HIS A 23 19.49 -0.95 -4.38
N LEU A 24 19.09 -0.05 -5.28
CA LEU A 24 18.14 1.01 -5.03
C LEU A 24 17.04 0.91 -6.10
N TRP A 25 15.79 0.71 -5.68
CA TRP A 25 14.63 0.68 -6.56
C TRP A 25 13.77 1.92 -6.36
N GLY A 26 13.41 2.58 -7.46
CA GLY A 26 12.39 3.63 -7.51
C GLY A 26 11.38 3.29 -8.60
N GLY A 27 10.24 2.74 -8.22
CA GLY A 27 9.29 2.16 -9.18
C GLY A 27 9.91 0.99 -9.95
N SER A 28 9.94 1.07 -11.28
CA SER A 28 10.55 0.07 -12.17
C SER A 28 12.05 0.26 -12.40
N ARG A 29 12.64 1.35 -11.89
CA ARG A 29 14.03 1.72 -12.14
C ARG A 29 14.92 1.15 -11.04
N GLU A 30 15.95 0.40 -11.43
CA GLU A 30 16.95 -0.16 -10.53
C GLU A 30 18.30 0.54 -10.74
N MET A 31 18.95 0.92 -9.63
CA MET A 31 20.36 1.32 -9.60
C MET A 31 21.11 0.31 -8.73
N LYS A 32 22.22 -0.24 -9.25
CA LYS A 32 23.02 -1.25 -8.54
C LYS A 32 24.47 -0.83 -8.41
N ARG A 33 25.08 -1.15 -7.27
CA ARG A 33 26.51 -0.97 -7.00
C ARG A 33 27.09 -2.23 -6.34
N SER A 34 28.35 -2.53 -6.64
CA SER A 34 29.12 -3.56 -5.95
C SER A 34 30.30 -2.87 -5.27
N LEU A 35 30.39 -2.95 -3.94
CA LEU A 35 31.26 -2.14 -3.10
C LEU A 35 31.90 -2.98 -2.01
N ASN A 36 33.10 -2.61 -1.55
CA ASN A 36 33.74 -3.27 -0.40
C ASN A 36 33.55 -2.45 0.90
N GLU A 37 33.11 -1.21 0.76
CA GLU A 37 32.80 -0.29 1.85
C GLU A 37 31.45 -0.63 2.51
N THR A 38 31.19 -0.03 3.67
CA THR A 38 29.94 -0.20 4.45
C THR A 38 29.03 1.03 4.38
N SER A 39 29.23 1.87 3.37
CA SER A 39 28.46 3.09 3.12
C SER A 39 28.44 3.42 1.64
N THR A 40 27.35 4.05 1.19
CA THR A 40 27.26 4.54 -0.19
C THR A 40 26.26 5.70 -0.31
N ALA A 41 26.28 6.34 -1.47
CA ALA A 41 25.33 7.38 -1.84
C ALA A 41 24.80 7.17 -3.26
N PHE A 42 23.52 7.45 -3.44
CA PHE A 42 22.86 7.57 -4.73
C PHE A 42 22.40 9.01 -4.93
N GLU A 43 22.73 9.56 -6.09
CA GLU A 43 22.45 10.95 -6.46
C GLU A 43 21.51 11.00 -7.67
N ASN A 44 21.02 12.20 -7.99
CA ASN A 44 20.09 12.45 -9.10
C ASN A 44 18.76 11.70 -8.95
N LEU A 45 18.29 11.59 -7.71
CA LEU A 45 17.02 10.99 -7.35
C LEU A 45 15.88 12.01 -7.47
N LEU A 46 14.65 11.51 -7.58
CA LEU A 46 13.45 12.34 -7.58
C LEU A 46 13.07 12.67 -6.13
N SER A 47 12.71 13.93 -5.88
CA SER A 47 12.15 14.40 -4.60
C SER A 47 10.72 13.91 -4.40
N ASP A 48 10.25 13.80 -3.15
CA ASP A 48 8.95 13.17 -2.81
C ASP A 48 8.73 11.80 -3.45
N HIS A 49 9.80 11.00 -3.49
CA HIS A 49 9.75 9.68 -4.09
C HIS A 49 10.25 8.63 -3.11
N GLU A 50 9.53 7.52 -3.06
CA GLU A 50 9.89 6.39 -2.22
C GLU A 50 10.88 5.50 -2.96
N TYR A 51 11.96 5.14 -2.27
CA TYR A 51 12.98 4.24 -2.75
C TYR A 51 13.15 3.07 -1.79
N GLN A 52 13.27 1.87 -2.33
CA GLN A 52 13.66 0.69 -1.57
C GLN A 52 15.16 0.45 -1.75
N ILE A 53 15.87 0.30 -0.65
CA ILE A 53 17.28 -0.04 -0.61
C ILE A 53 17.38 -1.52 -0.24
N SER A 54 18.22 -2.31 -0.91
CA SER A 54 18.76 -3.57 -0.34
C SER A 54 20.28 -3.54 -0.28
N VAL A 55 20.80 -4.20 0.75
CA VAL A 55 22.22 -4.53 0.89
C VAL A 55 22.32 -6.04 1.03
N ASP A 56 23.00 -6.65 0.07
CA ASP A 56 23.16 -8.09 -0.07
C ASP A 56 24.64 -8.46 0.09
N VAL A 57 24.94 -9.41 0.98
CA VAL A 57 26.30 -9.95 1.14
C VAL A 57 26.27 -11.47 1.10
N SER A 58 27.18 -12.05 0.33
CA SER A 58 27.39 -13.49 0.25
C SER A 58 28.47 -13.89 1.26
N THR A 59 28.09 -14.64 2.29
CA THR A 59 29.04 -15.25 3.25
C THR A 59 29.25 -16.73 2.90
N CYS A 60 30.30 -17.37 3.44
CA CYS A 60 30.62 -18.78 3.19
C CYS A 60 29.48 -19.78 3.48
N SER A 61 28.43 -19.36 4.20
CA SER A 61 27.32 -20.23 4.61
C SER A 61 25.92 -19.73 4.21
N LYS A 62 25.73 -18.43 3.96
CA LYS A 62 24.41 -17.82 3.66
C LYS A 62 24.55 -16.52 2.86
N ASN A 63 23.55 -16.24 2.02
CA ASN A 63 23.31 -14.89 1.51
C ASN A 63 22.46 -14.14 2.54
N ILE A 64 22.97 -13.01 3.02
CA ILE A 64 22.26 -12.13 3.95
C ILE A 64 21.81 -10.91 3.15
N SER A 65 20.52 -10.63 3.18
CA SER A 65 19.90 -9.46 2.56
C SER A 65 19.20 -8.64 3.64
N THR A 66 19.42 -7.34 3.65
CA THR A 66 18.69 -6.38 4.49
C THR A 66 18.15 -5.28 3.62
N SER A 67 16.92 -4.84 3.87
CA SER A 67 16.29 -3.77 3.11
C SER A 67 15.72 -2.67 4.00
N LEU A 68 15.62 -1.47 3.41
CA LEU A 68 15.06 -0.28 4.05
C LEU A 68 14.31 0.54 2.99
N THR A 69 13.16 1.08 3.36
CA THR A 69 12.42 2.03 2.52
C THR A 69 12.71 3.45 2.99
N VAL A 70 13.02 4.34 2.05
CA VAL A 70 13.36 5.75 2.31
C VAL A 70 12.62 6.63 1.32
N ARG A 71 11.99 7.71 1.81
CA ARG A 71 11.41 8.75 0.95
C ARG A 71 12.32 9.97 0.90
N THR A 72 12.59 10.48 -0.28
CA THR A 72 13.34 11.73 -0.48
C THR A 72 12.54 12.94 0.00
N ALA A 73 13.23 13.95 0.54
CA ALA A 73 12.59 15.12 1.13
C ALA A 73 12.04 16.07 0.05
N ALA A 74 10.92 16.73 0.34
CA ALA A 74 10.34 17.75 -0.52
C ALA A 74 9.29 18.57 0.26
N ASP A 75 9.04 19.77 -0.22
CA ASP A 75 7.89 20.58 0.14
C ASP A 75 6.84 20.44 -0.96
N ILE A 76 5.64 19.98 -0.60
CA ILE A 76 4.58 19.67 -1.57
C ILE A 76 3.40 20.61 -1.43
N PHE A 77 2.95 21.13 -2.57
CA PHE A 77 1.72 21.89 -2.69
C PHE A 77 0.74 21.15 -3.61
N ASN A 78 -0.44 20.83 -3.11
CA ASN A 78 -1.53 20.28 -3.89
C ASN A 78 -2.26 21.43 -4.61
N GLY A 79 -2.47 21.26 -5.91
CA GLY A 79 -3.25 22.16 -6.75
C GLY A 79 -4.44 21.44 -7.37
N THR A 80 -5.61 22.07 -7.37
CA THR A 80 -6.78 21.63 -8.12
C THR A 80 -7.27 22.80 -8.95
N THR A 81 -7.53 22.58 -10.24
CA THR A 81 -8.09 23.61 -11.13
C THR A 81 -9.04 23.01 -12.15
N ARG A 82 -10.07 23.77 -12.54
CA ARG A 82 -11.05 23.34 -13.55
C ARG A 82 -10.80 24.06 -14.86
N ILE A 83 -10.53 23.32 -15.93
CA ILE A 83 -10.37 23.85 -17.28
C ILE A 83 -11.70 23.79 -18.02
N THR A 84 -12.19 24.95 -18.47
CA THR A 84 -13.55 25.12 -19.02
C THR A 84 -13.62 25.05 -20.54
N ASN A 85 -12.51 25.31 -21.25
CA ASN A 85 -12.43 25.24 -22.71
C ASN A 85 -11.99 23.86 -23.23
N GLU A 86 -11.88 22.86 -22.35
CA GLU A 86 -11.50 21.48 -22.68
C GLU A 86 -12.64 20.51 -22.40
N VAL A 87 -12.83 19.55 -23.30
CA VAL A 87 -13.82 18.48 -23.14
C VAL A 87 -13.12 17.27 -22.52
N PHE A 88 -13.75 16.68 -21.51
CA PHE A 88 -13.19 15.52 -20.84
C PHE A 88 -13.08 14.32 -21.80
N ASN A 89 -11.86 13.78 -21.93
CA ASN A 89 -11.59 12.54 -22.64
C ASN A 89 -11.50 11.38 -21.62
N PRO A 90 -12.29 10.30 -21.76
CA PRO A 90 -12.23 9.13 -20.88
C PRO A 90 -10.83 8.49 -20.75
N GLU A 91 -9.98 8.60 -21.77
CA GLU A 91 -8.60 8.10 -21.74
C GLU A 91 -7.72 8.82 -20.71
N TYR A 92 -8.12 10.01 -20.23
CA TYR A 92 -7.45 10.72 -19.16
C TYR A 92 -7.46 9.97 -17.82
N LYS A 93 -8.35 8.97 -17.64
CA LYS A 93 -8.31 8.11 -16.45
C LYS A 93 -7.08 7.20 -16.40
N ASN A 94 -6.41 6.98 -17.52
CA ASN A 94 -5.20 6.18 -17.61
C ASN A 94 -3.98 7.07 -17.85
N LYS A 95 -3.15 7.28 -16.82
CA LYS A 95 -1.92 8.10 -16.91
C LYS A 95 -0.92 7.64 -17.99
N SER A 96 -1.00 6.37 -18.39
CA SER A 96 -0.13 5.82 -19.43
C SER A 96 -0.61 6.12 -20.85
N SER A 97 -1.85 6.58 -21.02
CA SER A 97 -2.46 6.85 -22.32
C SER A 97 -1.78 8.03 -23.02
N THR A 98 -1.83 8.03 -24.36
CA THR A 98 -1.32 9.14 -25.16
C THR A 98 -2.09 10.42 -24.86
N ALA A 99 -3.42 10.34 -24.76
CA ALA A 99 -4.26 11.49 -24.44
C ALA A 99 -3.89 12.15 -23.10
N PHE A 100 -3.66 11.36 -22.04
CA PHE A 100 -3.22 11.90 -20.75
C PHE A 100 -1.87 12.60 -20.87
N LYS A 101 -0.87 11.95 -21.50
CA LYS A 101 0.49 12.49 -21.65
C LYS A 101 0.52 13.76 -22.51
N ASP A 102 -0.31 13.82 -23.54
CA ASP A 102 -0.45 15.00 -24.39
C ASP A 102 -1.08 16.16 -23.62
N PHE A 103 -2.13 15.89 -22.84
CA PHE A 103 -2.73 16.90 -21.96
C PHE A 103 -1.74 17.35 -20.88
N GLU A 104 -1.04 16.43 -20.24
CA GLU A 104 -0.03 16.74 -19.22
C GLU A 104 1.07 17.65 -19.78
N THR A 105 1.59 17.31 -20.95
CA THR A 105 2.58 18.13 -21.65
C THR A 105 2.03 19.51 -22.00
N LYS A 106 0.77 19.59 -22.46
CA LYS A 106 0.10 20.86 -22.79
C LYS A 106 -0.09 21.73 -21.55
N PHE A 107 -0.59 21.16 -20.46
CA PHE A 107 -0.84 21.84 -19.19
C PHE A 107 0.44 22.40 -18.59
N ILE A 108 1.48 21.57 -18.47
CA ILE A 108 2.76 21.98 -17.88
C ILE A 108 3.42 23.08 -18.72
N LYS A 109 3.52 22.90 -20.06
CA LYS A 109 4.14 23.90 -20.93
C LYS A 109 3.46 25.25 -20.89
N GLU A 110 2.13 25.26 -20.81
CA GLU A 110 1.37 26.49 -20.79
C GLU A 110 1.52 27.23 -19.46
N ILE A 111 1.56 26.52 -18.32
CA ILE A 111 1.85 27.13 -17.02
C ILE A 111 3.28 27.68 -17.01
N GLU A 112 4.27 26.89 -17.43
CA GLU A 112 5.69 27.31 -17.47
C GLU A 112 5.92 28.58 -18.30
N LYS A 113 5.11 28.83 -19.32
CA LYS A 113 5.22 30.03 -20.15
C LYS A 113 4.99 31.33 -19.35
N HIS A 114 4.17 31.28 -18.31
CA HIS A 114 3.71 32.47 -17.57
C HIS A 114 4.20 32.51 -16.12
N LEU A 115 4.99 31.52 -15.68
CA LEU A 115 5.55 31.52 -14.33
C LEU A 115 6.62 32.62 -14.16
N PRO A 116 6.76 33.21 -12.97
CA PRO A 116 7.84 34.14 -12.67
C PRO A 116 9.22 33.52 -12.84
N GLN A 117 10.20 34.33 -13.27
CA GLN A 117 11.57 33.89 -13.55
C GLN A 117 12.21 33.11 -12.39
N LYS A 118 11.97 33.54 -11.14
CA LYS A 118 12.44 32.87 -9.92
C LYS A 118 11.99 31.41 -9.84
N ILE A 119 10.73 31.12 -10.20
CA ILE A 119 10.19 29.75 -10.19
C ILE A 119 10.66 28.98 -11.42
N LEU A 120 10.75 29.63 -12.57
CA LEU A 120 11.28 29.01 -13.79
C LEU A 120 12.73 28.53 -13.64
N GLU A 121 13.56 29.26 -12.89
CA GLU A 121 14.92 28.86 -12.58
C GLU A 121 14.97 27.58 -11.73
N LEU A 122 14.02 27.40 -10.79
CA LEU A 122 13.89 26.17 -10.02
C LEU A 122 13.48 24.98 -10.90
N ILE A 123 12.54 25.19 -11.82
CA ILE A 123 12.11 24.15 -12.76
C ILE A 123 13.26 23.77 -13.71
N LYS A 124 13.94 24.75 -14.32
CA LYS A 124 15.11 24.53 -15.18
C LYS A 124 16.26 23.84 -14.42
N GLY A 125 16.44 24.19 -13.15
CA GLY A 125 17.39 23.57 -12.24
C GLY A 125 16.99 22.18 -11.75
N LYS A 126 15.81 21.66 -12.13
CA LYS A 126 15.22 20.39 -11.67
C LYS A 126 14.98 20.32 -10.15
N LYS A 127 14.86 21.49 -9.52
CA LYS A 127 14.56 21.65 -8.08
C LYS A 127 13.06 21.81 -7.81
N MET A 128 12.27 22.11 -8.85
CA MET A 128 10.82 22.11 -8.80
C MET A 128 10.27 21.33 -9.99
N ARG A 129 9.18 20.59 -9.78
CA ARG A 129 8.44 19.95 -10.88
C ARG A 129 6.94 19.99 -10.63
N ILE A 130 6.18 19.91 -11.71
CA ILE A 130 4.73 19.77 -11.69
C ILE A 130 4.39 18.32 -12.04
N VAL A 131 3.54 17.68 -11.24
CA VAL A 131 3.12 16.28 -11.44
C VAL A 131 1.60 16.24 -11.53
N ILE A 132 1.03 15.74 -12.63
CA ILE A 132 -0.42 15.60 -12.73
C ILE A 132 -0.87 14.29 -12.06
N ASN A 133 -1.72 14.43 -11.05
CA ASN A 133 -2.23 13.33 -10.23
C ASN A 133 -3.47 12.69 -10.83
N SER A 134 -4.40 13.48 -11.32
CA SER A 134 -5.64 13.00 -11.91
C SER A 134 -6.23 14.05 -12.82
N ILE A 135 -7.02 13.57 -13.78
CA ILE A 135 -7.85 14.41 -14.61
C ILE A 135 -9.27 13.83 -14.56
N GLU A 136 -10.24 14.60 -14.08
CA GLU A 136 -11.59 14.12 -13.78
C GLU A 136 -12.68 14.80 -14.62
N ASN A 137 -13.86 14.16 -14.66
CA ASN A 137 -15.02 14.65 -15.38
C ASN A 137 -15.76 15.73 -14.58
N GLY A 138 -16.23 16.78 -15.27
CA GLY A 138 -16.91 17.92 -14.65
C GLY A 138 -16.48 19.25 -15.28
N SER A 139 -16.26 19.29 -16.61
CA SER A 139 -15.18 20.07 -17.26
C SER A 139 -13.83 19.61 -16.73
N VAL A 140 -12.81 19.48 -17.58
CA VAL A 140 -11.52 18.85 -17.22
C VAL A 140 -10.98 19.40 -15.88
N ILE A 141 -11.14 18.64 -14.78
CA ILE A 141 -10.63 18.99 -13.44
C ILE A 141 -9.25 18.36 -13.35
N VAL A 142 -8.23 19.18 -13.10
CA VAL A 142 -6.83 18.74 -13.03
C VAL A 142 -6.38 18.85 -11.59
N ASP A 143 -6.05 17.72 -10.98
CA ASP A 143 -5.34 17.67 -9.71
C ASP A 143 -3.85 17.46 -9.99
N PHE A 144 -3.01 18.29 -9.39
CA PHE A 144 -1.58 18.26 -9.61
C PHE A 144 -0.81 18.58 -8.34
N ASP A 145 0.44 18.14 -8.28
CA ASP A 145 1.38 18.52 -7.24
C ASP A 145 2.44 19.44 -7.81
N ILE A 146 2.80 20.42 -6.99
CA ILE A 146 4.00 21.23 -7.16
C ILE A 146 5.00 20.68 -6.14
N VAL A 147 6.00 19.98 -6.63
CA VAL A 147 7.04 19.33 -5.82
C VAL A 147 8.27 20.22 -5.83
N LEU A 148 8.59 20.81 -4.68
CA LEU A 148 9.78 21.63 -4.46
C LEU A 148 10.81 20.87 -3.62
N ASP A 149 12.07 20.88 -4.04
CA ASP A 149 13.15 20.29 -3.26
C ASP A 149 13.25 20.97 -1.89
N ALA A 150 13.38 20.16 -0.85
CA ALA A 150 13.51 20.65 0.53
C ALA A 150 14.71 21.59 0.69
N GLY A 151 14.49 22.71 1.39
CA GLY A 151 15.51 23.74 1.68
C GLY A 151 15.51 24.92 0.72
N GLU A 152 14.69 24.89 -0.34
CA GLU A 152 14.48 26.07 -1.20
C GLU A 152 13.59 27.10 -0.49
N ASN A 153 13.97 28.37 -0.55
CA ASN A 153 13.28 29.44 0.19
C ASN A 153 12.14 30.07 -0.64
N ILE A 154 11.06 29.33 -0.80
CA ILE A 154 9.84 29.77 -1.48
C ILE A 154 8.64 29.60 -0.55
N THR A 155 7.87 30.66 -0.35
CA THR A 155 6.68 30.61 0.51
C THR A 155 5.47 30.02 -0.21
N LYS A 156 4.49 29.52 0.57
CA LYS A 156 3.18 29.07 0.04
C LYS A 156 2.52 30.15 -0.82
N THR A 157 2.55 31.40 -0.37
CA THR A 157 1.92 32.53 -1.06
C THR A 157 2.59 32.79 -2.40
N GLU A 158 3.93 32.80 -2.46
CA GLU A 158 4.65 32.95 -3.73
C GLU A 158 4.30 31.86 -4.75
N ILE A 159 4.15 30.61 -4.30
CA ILE A 159 3.75 29.49 -5.19
C ILE A 159 2.29 29.64 -5.61
N SER A 160 1.39 29.89 -4.66
CA SER A 160 -0.04 30.03 -4.93
C SER A 160 -0.31 31.17 -5.91
N ASP A 161 0.29 32.34 -5.70
CA ASP A 161 0.11 33.51 -6.54
C ASP A 161 0.68 33.27 -7.93
N ALA A 162 1.91 32.75 -8.03
CA ALA A 162 2.56 32.49 -9.30
C ALA A 162 1.80 31.50 -10.19
N PHE A 163 1.33 30.39 -9.62
CA PHE A 163 0.61 29.38 -10.39
C PHE A 163 -0.82 29.82 -10.73
N THR A 164 -1.48 30.56 -9.84
CA THR A 164 -2.81 31.14 -10.12
C THR A 164 -2.72 32.20 -11.22
N GLU A 165 -1.71 33.06 -11.17
CA GLU A 165 -1.44 34.06 -12.21
C GLU A 165 -1.08 33.40 -13.55
N ALA A 166 -0.23 32.37 -13.54
CA ALA A 166 0.10 31.62 -14.76
C ALA A 166 -1.12 30.95 -15.40
N LEU A 167 -2.03 30.39 -14.60
CA LEU A 167 -3.31 29.84 -15.08
C LEU A 167 -4.25 30.93 -15.62
N ASN A 168 -4.27 32.12 -15.01
CA ASN A 168 -5.05 33.26 -15.48
C ASN A 168 -4.52 33.86 -16.79
N MET A 169 -3.20 33.92 -16.96
CA MET A 169 -2.54 34.45 -18.16
C MET A 169 -2.53 33.46 -19.33
N SER A 170 -2.95 32.22 -19.10
CA SER A 170 -2.99 31.21 -20.15
C SER A 170 -3.86 31.64 -21.33
N THR A 171 -3.31 31.49 -22.53
CA THR A 171 -4.02 31.73 -23.80
C THR A 171 -4.56 30.44 -24.41
N VAL A 172 -4.10 29.29 -23.91
CA VAL A 172 -4.43 27.97 -24.45
C VAL A 172 -5.46 27.25 -23.55
N LEU A 173 -5.39 27.44 -22.23
CA LEU A 173 -6.26 26.82 -21.25
C LEU A 173 -7.06 27.91 -20.53
N THR A 174 -8.37 27.70 -20.41
CA THR A 174 -9.25 28.63 -19.68
C THR A 174 -9.58 28.04 -18.32
N ALA A 175 -8.84 28.46 -17.29
CA ALA A 175 -9.05 28.02 -15.92
C ALA A 175 -10.21 28.79 -15.25
N ASP A 176 -11.07 28.08 -14.54
CA ASP A 176 -12.05 28.67 -13.62
C ASP A 176 -11.36 29.02 -12.30
N LEU A 177 -10.83 30.24 -12.20
CA LEU A 177 -10.05 30.71 -11.05
C LEU A 177 -10.81 30.65 -9.72
N LYS A 178 -12.15 30.66 -9.74
CA LYS A 178 -12.96 30.50 -8.52
C LYS A 178 -12.93 29.06 -7.98
N LYS A 179 -12.55 28.11 -8.82
CA LYS A 179 -12.36 26.69 -8.50
C LYS A 179 -10.90 26.27 -8.57
N THR A 180 -9.98 27.23 -8.63
CA THR A 180 -8.54 26.97 -8.52
C THR A 180 -8.12 27.10 -7.06
N VAL A 181 -7.53 26.06 -6.51
CA VAL A 181 -7.03 26.02 -5.13
C VAL A 181 -5.61 25.50 -5.15
N ILE A 182 -4.70 26.17 -4.43
CA ILE A 182 -3.33 25.72 -4.20
C ILE A 182 -3.05 25.76 -2.70
N GLU A 183 -2.73 24.60 -2.13
CA GLU A 183 -2.52 24.46 -0.69
C GLU A 183 -1.33 23.57 -0.35
N ALA A 184 -0.79 23.76 0.85
CA ALA A 184 0.29 22.93 1.33
C ALA A 184 -0.26 21.54 1.66
N ARG A 185 0.40 20.48 1.15
CA ARG A 185 0.01 19.10 1.40
C ARG A 185 0.20 18.76 2.87
N ASN A 186 -0.78 18.09 3.47
CA ASN A 186 -0.58 17.45 4.75
C ASN A 186 0.25 16.16 4.60
N SER A 187 1.58 16.29 4.66
CA SER A 187 2.52 15.17 4.50
C SER A 187 2.44 14.13 5.64
N CYS A 188 1.77 14.42 6.75
CA CYS A 188 1.55 13.45 7.84
C CYS A 188 0.40 12.47 7.58
N GLN A 189 -0.31 12.58 6.45
CA GLN A 189 -1.24 11.53 6.04
C GLN A 189 -0.50 10.19 5.83
N PRO A 190 -1.14 9.05 6.15
CA PRO A 190 -0.52 7.74 5.95
C PRO A 190 0.00 7.55 4.53
N GLY A 191 1.24 7.08 4.40
CA GLY A 191 1.86 6.83 3.09
C GLY A 191 2.43 8.06 2.39
N LEU A 192 2.38 9.27 2.99
CA LEU A 192 2.98 10.51 2.44
C LEU A 192 4.25 10.97 3.18
N ASN A 193 4.63 10.31 4.27
CA ASN A 193 5.85 10.60 5.03
C ASN A 193 6.73 9.36 5.16
N GLY A 194 8.02 9.57 5.42
CA GLY A 194 8.99 8.49 5.66
C GLY A 194 9.21 8.15 7.14
N CYS A 195 8.29 8.51 8.04
CA CYS A 195 8.54 8.44 9.47
C CYS A 195 8.50 7.02 10.00
N SER A 196 9.28 6.77 11.05
CA SER A 196 9.22 5.49 11.73
C SER A 196 7.81 5.27 12.27
N GLN A 197 7.34 4.03 12.25
CA GLN A 197 6.11 3.63 12.95
C GLN A 197 6.13 3.93 14.45
N HIS A 198 7.32 4.14 15.03
CA HIS A 198 7.51 4.53 16.43
C HIS A 198 7.88 6.01 16.57
N ALA A 199 7.54 6.83 15.59
CA ALA A 199 7.68 8.28 15.63
C ALA A 199 6.32 8.97 15.46
N THR A 200 6.22 10.17 16.01
CA THR A 200 5.13 11.11 15.76
C THR A 200 5.52 12.00 14.58
N CYS A 201 4.58 12.21 13.66
CA CYS A 201 4.71 13.15 12.55
C CYS A 201 4.07 14.49 12.92
N ALA A 202 4.79 15.58 12.67
CA ALA A 202 4.27 16.94 12.78
C ALA A 202 4.30 17.60 11.39
N ALA A 203 3.15 18.10 10.94
CA ALA A 203 3.05 18.82 9.68
C ALA A 203 3.60 20.24 9.85
N GLU A 204 4.47 20.66 8.95
CA GLU A 204 5.16 21.95 8.98
C GLU A 204 4.93 22.67 7.65
N GLY A 205 3.73 23.19 7.47
CA GLY A 205 3.31 23.78 6.19
C GLY A 205 3.28 22.72 5.09
N ALA A 206 4.12 22.88 4.07
CA ALA A 206 4.27 21.93 2.96
C ALA A 206 5.25 20.78 3.25
N SER A 207 5.90 20.84 4.41
CA SER A 207 6.89 19.87 4.88
C SER A 207 6.40 19.11 6.11
N TYR A 208 7.26 18.26 6.68
CA TYR A 208 6.98 17.55 7.92
C TYR A 208 8.25 17.17 8.68
N SER A 209 8.15 17.17 10.00
CA SER A 209 9.18 16.65 10.90
C SER A 209 8.71 15.40 11.61
N CYS A 210 9.65 14.55 12.03
CA CYS A 210 9.32 13.39 12.86
C CYS A 210 10.20 13.27 14.07
N GLN A 211 9.59 12.75 15.12
CA GLN A 211 10.19 12.61 16.42
C GLN A 211 9.88 11.24 16.97
N CYS A 212 10.91 10.48 17.37
CA CYS A 212 10.69 9.19 18.01
C CYS A 212 9.82 9.35 19.27
N ASN A 213 8.86 8.45 19.42
CA ASN A 213 7.95 8.41 20.55
C ASN A 213 8.71 8.11 21.85
N ASN A 214 8.13 8.51 22.98
CA ASN A 214 8.67 8.21 24.30
C ASN A 214 8.96 6.71 24.45
N GLY A 215 10.16 6.37 24.94
CA GLY A 215 10.63 4.99 25.09
C GLY A 215 11.45 4.47 23.90
N PHE A 216 11.51 5.21 22.79
CA PHE A 216 12.38 4.94 21.65
C PHE A 216 13.53 5.94 21.58
N THR A 217 14.68 5.48 21.11
CA THR A 217 15.88 6.28 20.85
C THR A 217 16.03 6.42 19.35
N ASP A 218 16.32 7.65 18.91
CA ASP A 218 16.58 7.93 17.50
C ASP A 218 17.98 7.44 17.11
N SER A 219 18.04 6.52 16.16
CA SER A 219 19.29 5.97 15.61
C SER A 219 19.64 6.61 14.26
N SER A 220 18.94 7.70 13.90
CA SER A 220 19.07 8.48 12.67
C SER A 220 19.11 9.99 12.94
N PRO A 221 20.09 10.50 13.72
CA PRO A 221 20.09 11.90 14.17
C PRO A 221 20.17 12.93 13.02
N GLU A 222 20.72 12.55 11.86
CA GLU A 222 20.76 13.41 10.66
C GLU A 222 19.40 13.52 9.94
N VAL A 223 18.51 12.54 10.15
CA VAL A 223 17.14 12.51 9.62
C VAL A 223 16.18 12.06 10.74
N PRO A 224 15.86 12.94 11.69
CA PRO A 224 15.20 12.55 12.94
C PRO A 224 13.87 11.80 12.75
N GLY A 225 13.60 10.87 13.66
CA GLY A 225 12.37 10.10 13.74
C GLY A 225 12.17 9.10 12.60
N ARG A 226 13.17 8.86 11.74
CA ARG A 226 13.10 7.89 10.64
C ARG A 226 13.50 6.48 11.07
N VAL A 227 14.41 6.35 12.05
CA VAL A 227 14.84 5.08 12.64
C VAL A 227 14.75 5.14 14.17
N CYS A 228 13.63 4.66 14.72
CA CYS A 228 13.38 4.66 16.16
C CYS A 228 13.57 3.26 16.75
N GLN A 229 14.52 3.10 17.68
CA GLN A 229 14.84 1.84 18.34
C GLN A 229 14.39 1.83 19.79
N GLN A 230 13.73 0.78 20.24
CA GLN A 230 13.26 0.68 21.62
C GLN A 230 14.46 0.65 22.59
N LYS A 231 14.39 1.42 23.69
CA LYS A 231 15.36 1.27 24.79
C LYS A 231 15.25 -0.16 25.33
N GLN A 232 16.25 -0.99 25.08
CA GLN A 232 16.37 -2.24 25.82
C GLN A 232 16.72 -1.89 27.26
N ASN A 233 15.74 -1.88 28.16
CA ASN A 233 16.01 -2.18 29.56
C ASN A 233 16.36 -3.67 29.61
N LEU A 234 17.61 -4.03 29.37
CA LEU A 234 18.09 -5.33 29.81
C LEU A 234 18.10 -5.30 31.35
N PRO A 235 17.40 -6.20 32.04
CA PRO A 235 17.83 -6.57 33.38
C PRO A 235 19.27 -7.05 33.25
N SER A 236 20.17 -6.58 34.12
CA SER A 236 21.52 -7.14 34.23
C SER A 236 21.43 -8.64 34.45
N GLN A 237 21.54 -9.44 33.39
CA GLN A 237 21.84 -10.86 33.53
C GLN A 237 23.31 -10.95 33.89
N GLN A 238 23.55 -11.25 35.16
CA GLN A 238 24.83 -11.70 35.66
C GLN A 238 25.39 -12.79 34.73
N MET A 239 26.60 -12.56 34.23
CA MET A 239 27.40 -13.60 33.60
C MET A 239 27.66 -14.71 34.63
N THR A 240 26.95 -15.82 34.52
CA THR A 240 27.45 -17.10 35.04
C THR A 240 28.37 -17.70 33.98
N THR A 241 29.67 -17.53 34.17
CA THR A 241 30.73 -18.25 33.47
C THR A 241 30.59 -19.74 33.75
N VAL A 242 30.23 -20.53 32.73
CA VAL A 242 30.45 -21.99 32.74
C VAL A 242 31.37 -22.33 31.57
N LEU A 243 32.54 -22.85 31.92
CA LEU A 243 33.62 -23.27 31.02
C LEU A 243 33.24 -24.58 30.29
N PRO A 244 33.42 -24.70 28.96
CA PRO A 244 33.29 -25.98 28.28
C PRO A 244 34.51 -26.86 28.56
N LYS A 245 34.28 -28.04 29.15
CA LYS A 245 35.26 -29.12 29.27
C LYS A 245 35.73 -29.58 27.89
N SER A 246 37.05 -29.59 27.68
CA SER A 246 37.72 -30.17 26.53
C SER A 246 37.46 -31.68 26.44
N ALA A 247 36.95 -32.14 25.31
CA ALA A 247 37.03 -33.53 24.89
C ALA A 247 38.00 -33.63 23.71
N THR A 248 39.14 -34.26 23.95
CA THR A 248 40.16 -34.59 22.95
C THR A 248 39.65 -35.70 22.03
N VAL A 249 39.45 -35.41 20.75
CA VAL A 249 39.32 -36.45 19.72
C VAL A 249 40.51 -36.29 18.77
N ARG A 250 41.38 -37.30 18.76
CA ARG A 250 42.51 -37.45 17.84
C ARG A 250 41.99 -37.64 16.43
N PHE A 251 42.46 -36.82 15.49
CA PHE A 251 42.39 -37.12 14.06
C PHE A 251 43.78 -37.52 13.56
N THR A 252 43.92 -38.80 13.24
CA THR A 252 45.02 -39.33 12.43
C THR A 252 44.84 -38.86 11.00
N GLY A 253 45.90 -38.28 10.42
CA GLY A 253 45.90 -37.79 9.05
C GLY A 253 45.70 -38.91 8.02
N SER A 254 44.97 -38.57 6.97
CA SER A 254 45.09 -39.21 5.66
C SER A 254 44.81 -38.16 4.60
N THR A 255 45.87 -37.81 3.88
CA THR A 255 45.86 -37.10 2.61
C THR A 255 45.16 -37.96 1.56
N GLY A 256 44.08 -37.45 1.01
CA GLY A 256 43.37 -38.06 -0.12
C GLY A 256 42.53 -37.02 -0.83
N ASN A 257 43.15 -36.33 -1.80
CA ASN A 257 42.43 -35.50 -2.76
C ASN A 257 41.40 -36.37 -3.49
N SER A 258 40.12 -36.04 -3.31
CA SER A 258 39.07 -36.41 -4.25
C SER A 258 38.12 -35.23 -4.35
N ILE A 259 38.33 -34.46 -5.41
CA ILE A 259 37.41 -33.46 -5.92
C ILE A 259 36.12 -34.22 -6.27
N PHE A 260 35.14 -34.19 -5.37
CA PHE A 260 33.77 -34.48 -5.74
C PHE A 260 33.17 -33.19 -6.27
N THR A 261 33.27 -32.99 -7.58
CA THR A 261 32.38 -32.10 -8.33
C THR A 261 31.01 -32.77 -8.36
N THR A 262 30.28 -32.72 -7.24
CA THR A 262 28.83 -32.87 -7.29
C THR A 262 28.28 -31.54 -7.75
N THR A 263 28.06 -31.43 -9.05
CA THR A 263 27.14 -30.47 -9.64
C THR A 263 25.76 -30.78 -9.05
N PHE A 264 25.44 -30.24 -7.88
CA PHE A 264 24.06 -30.11 -7.47
C PHE A 264 23.46 -29.05 -8.39
N ALA A 265 22.96 -29.49 -9.54
CA ALA A 265 21.90 -28.75 -10.21
C ALA A 265 20.78 -28.62 -9.17
N SER A 266 20.70 -27.47 -8.50
CA SER A 266 19.59 -27.17 -7.63
C SER A 266 18.36 -27.12 -8.52
N GLU A 267 17.58 -28.20 -8.56
CA GLU A 267 16.27 -28.18 -9.23
C GLU A 267 15.49 -26.93 -8.79
N PRO A 268 14.93 -26.14 -9.72
CA PRO A 268 14.15 -24.97 -9.36
C PRO A 268 13.08 -25.34 -8.32
N CYS A 269 12.97 -24.56 -7.24
CA CYS A 269 11.92 -24.84 -6.26
C CYS A 269 10.55 -24.58 -6.87
N MET A 270 9.61 -25.50 -6.64
CA MET A 270 8.23 -25.27 -7.07
C MET A 270 7.69 -24.00 -6.41
N PRO A 271 7.10 -23.07 -7.19
CA PRO A 271 6.57 -21.82 -6.67
C PRO A 271 5.51 -22.09 -5.61
N VAL A 272 5.49 -21.25 -4.58
CA VAL A 272 4.52 -21.35 -3.49
C VAL A 272 3.20 -20.77 -3.96
N SER A 273 2.10 -21.46 -3.70
CA SER A 273 0.75 -20.96 -3.97
C SER A 273 -0.12 -21.15 -2.74
N ILE A 274 -0.69 -20.06 -2.23
CA ILE A 274 -1.61 -20.09 -1.08
C ILE A 274 -3.02 -20.40 -1.57
N LYS A 275 -3.68 -21.32 -0.88
CA LYS A 275 -5.08 -21.68 -1.04
C LYS A 275 -5.82 -21.39 0.27
N VAL A 276 -6.68 -20.37 0.26
CA VAL A 276 -7.54 -20.05 1.42
C VAL A 276 -8.66 -21.09 1.48
N GLN A 277 -8.88 -21.68 2.65
CA GLN A 277 -9.84 -22.79 2.80
C GLN A 277 -11.11 -22.37 3.51
N ASN A 278 -10.98 -21.62 4.61
CA ASN A 278 -12.11 -21.19 5.42
C ASN A 278 -11.79 -19.86 6.10
N VAL A 279 -12.76 -18.95 6.11
CA VAL A 279 -12.64 -17.63 6.73
C VAL A 279 -13.87 -17.39 7.60
N THR A 280 -13.62 -16.99 8.83
CA THR A 280 -14.66 -16.61 9.81
C THR A 280 -14.35 -15.20 10.33
N GLY A 281 -15.19 -14.65 11.20
CA GLY A 281 -14.94 -13.32 11.78
C GLY A 281 -13.65 -13.25 12.59
N GLU A 282 -13.20 -14.37 13.16
CA GLU A 282 -12.06 -14.39 14.08
C GLU A 282 -10.92 -15.31 13.64
N ALA A 283 -11.03 -15.96 12.48
CA ALA A 283 -10.02 -16.91 12.02
C ALA A 283 -9.92 -17.01 10.50
N ILE A 284 -8.68 -17.18 10.03
CA ILE A 284 -8.33 -17.47 8.63
C ILE A 284 -7.58 -18.80 8.59
N GLN A 285 -8.14 -19.76 7.87
CA GLN A 285 -7.55 -21.08 7.62
C GLN A 285 -7.12 -21.18 6.15
N PHE A 286 -5.87 -21.56 5.93
CA PHE A 286 -5.30 -21.68 4.59
C PHE A 286 -4.26 -22.80 4.53
N SER A 287 -4.00 -23.24 3.31
CA SER A 287 -2.97 -24.21 2.96
C SER A 287 -2.11 -23.68 1.84
N TRP A 288 -0.98 -24.31 1.57
CA TRP A 288 -0.15 -23.93 0.44
C TRP A 288 0.49 -25.14 -0.24
N THR A 289 0.76 -24.97 -1.53
CA THR A 289 1.55 -25.89 -2.34
C THR A 289 2.90 -25.26 -2.65
N GLY A 290 3.81 -26.01 -3.27
CA GLY A 290 5.18 -25.56 -3.55
C GLY A 290 6.21 -26.01 -2.51
N GLY A 291 7.48 -25.69 -2.78
CA GLY A 291 8.64 -26.20 -2.04
C GLY A 291 8.95 -27.68 -2.30
N ARG A 292 10.05 -28.17 -1.71
CA ARG A 292 10.50 -29.57 -1.82
C ARG A 292 10.00 -30.41 -0.64
N ARG A 293 10.13 -31.75 -0.74
CA ARG A 293 9.78 -32.66 0.36
C ARG A 293 10.64 -32.32 1.59
N GLY A 294 10.00 -31.99 2.72
CA GLY A 294 10.69 -31.60 3.96
C GLY A 294 11.09 -30.13 4.06
N SER A 295 10.66 -29.27 3.12
CA SER A 295 10.87 -27.82 3.22
C SER A 295 10.29 -27.22 4.50
N LEU A 296 10.99 -26.21 5.05
CA LEU A 296 10.46 -25.33 6.09
C LEU A 296 9.85 -24.10 5.43
N TYR A 297 8.71 -23.67 5.98
CA TYR A 297 7.96 -22.51 5.52
C TYR A 297 7.91 -21.48 6.64
N ASN A 298 8.23 -20.23 6.30
CA ASN A 298 7.93 -19.07 7.13
C ASN A 298 6.55 -18.55 6.75
N ILE A 299 5.68 -18.43 7.74
CA ILE A 299 4.32 -17.95 7.56
C ILE A 299 4.20 -16.68 8.39
N SER A 300 3.69 -15.61 7.79
CA SER A 300 3.35 -14.40 8.53
C SER A 300 1.90 -13.97 8.30
N LEU A 301 1.33 -13.37 9.33
CA LEU A 301 0.09 -12.63 9.29
C LEU A 301 0.42 -11.15 9.46
N MET A 302 0.05 -10.35 8.47
CA MET A 302 0.26 -8.91 8.44
C MET A 302 -1.09 -8.20 8.58
N ASP A 303 -1.11 -7.10 9.30
CA ASP A 303 -2.18 -6.11 9.36
C ASP A 303 -1.63 -4.78 8.87
N GLY A 304 -1.96 -4.44 7.62
CA GLY A 304 -1.23 -3.44 6.85
C GLY A 304 0.27 -3.76 6.85
N ASN A 305 1.08 -2.89 7.46
CA ASN A 305 2.54 -3.04 7.53
C ASN A 305 3.02 -3.74 8.82
N ARG A 306 2.11 -4.09 9.73
CA ARG A 306 2.44 -4.68 11.03
C ARG A 306 2.40 -6.20 10.94
N GLU A 307 3.54 -6.85 11.17
CA GLU A 307 3.57 -8.31 11.37
C GLU A 307 2.92 -8.63 12.73
N ILE A 308 1.71 -9.19 12.71
CA ILE A 308 0.99 -9.59 13.92
C ILE A 308 1.55 -10.91 14.45
N LYS A 309 1.82 -11.85 13.54
CA LYS A 309 2.29 -13.18 13.91
C LYS A 309 3.21 -13.72 12.84
N LYS A 310 4.30 -14.36 13.28
CA LYS A 310 5.22 -15.10 12.41
C LYS A 310 5.48 -16.47 13.01
N THR A 311 5.50 -17.50 12.19
CA THR A 311 5.79 -18.86 12.63
C THR A 311 6.49 -19.63 11.52
N THR A 312 7.37 -20.55 11.91
CA THR A 312 8.04 -21.47 10.99
C THR A 312 7.47 -22.87 11.18
N THR A 313 7.12 -23.56 10.10
CA THR A 313 6.57 -24.93 10.17
C THR A 313 7.01 -25.79 8.98
N LYS A 314 6.94 -27.11 9.17
CA LYS A 314 7.07 -28.13 8.10
C LYS A 314 5.72 -28.53 7.50
N GLU A 315 4.63 -28.16 8.15
CA GLU A 315 3.28 -28.43 7.68
C GLU A 315 2.94 -27.56 6.47
N LYS A 316 1.89 -27.90 5.74
CA LYS A 316 1.40 -27.17 4.55
C LYS A 316 0.05 -26.50 4.76
N LYS A 317 -0.37 -26.38 6.01
CA LYS A 317 -1.65 -25.83 6.42
C LYS A 317 -1.48 -25.16 7.77
N THR A 318 -2.23 -24.08 8.00
CA THR A 318 -2.29 -23.43 9.32
C THR A 318 -3.61 -22.68 9.49
N VAL A 319 -3.83 -22.19 10.71
CA VAL A 319 -4.94 -21.32 11.07
C VAL A 319 -4.45 -20.17 11.94
N PHE A 320 -4.80 -18.95 11.57
CA PHE A 320 -4.72 -17.80 12.45
C PHE A 320 -6.07 -17.60 13.13
N LYS A 321 -6.07 -17.34 14.44
CA LYS A 321 -7.27 -17.17 15.28
C LYS A 321 -7.17 -15.85 16.06
N HIS A 322 -8.28 -15.43 16.68
CA HIS A 322 -8.40 -14.20 17.44
C HIS A 322 -8.19 -12.94 16.58
N LEU A 323 -8.72 -12.99 15.36
CA LEU A 323 -8.68 -11.89 14.40
C LEU A 323 -9.86 -10.95 14.59
N ILE A 324 -9.73 -9.72 14.10
CA ILE A 324 -10.80 -8.73 14.14
C ILE A 324 -11.79 -9.04 13.01
N PRO A 325 -13.11 -9.10 13.26
CA PRO A 325 -14.11 -9.29 12.21
C PRO A 325 -14.16 -8.14 11.20
N GLY A 326 -14.41 -8.48 9.92
CA GLY A 326 -14.45 -7.56 8.79
C GLY A 326 -13.15 -6.84 8.46
N HIS A 327 -12.04 -7.21 9.09
CA HIS A 327 -10.74 -6.58 8.91
C HIS A 327 -9.91 -7.31 7.85
N VAL A 328 -9.12 -6.57 7.08
CA VAL A 328 -8.25 -7.15 6.04
C VAL A 328 -6.89 -7.50 6.62
N TYR A 329 -6.48 -8.74 6.41
CA TYR A 329 -5.14 -9.22 6.74
C TYR A 329 -4.41 -9.73 5.51
N THR A 330 -3.09 -9.52 5.45
CA THR A 330 -2.24 -10.12 4.42
C THR A 330 -1.52 -11.33 5.00
N VAL A 331 -1.81 -12.49 4.45
CA VAL A 331 -1.15 -13.75 4.83
C VAL A 331 -0.01 -14.00 3.84
N SER A 332 1.19 -14.28 4.33
CA SER A 332 2.34 -14.60 3.48
C SER A 332 2.96 -15.96 3.84
N VAL A 333 3.46 -16.66 2.82
CA VAL A 333 4.19 -17.92 2.96
C VAL A 333 5.47 -17.85 2.12
N ALA A 334 6.61 -18.12 2.76
CA ALA A 334 7.93 -18.14 2.14
C ALA A 334 8.66 -19.48 2.41
N VAL A 335 9.32 -20.06 1.40
CA VAL A 335 10.14 -21.27 1.57
C VAL A 335 11.57 -20.91 1.97
N LEU A 336 12.09 -21.53 3.03
CA LEU A 336 13.39 -21.18 3.63
C LEU A 336 14.65 -21.68 2.89
N PHE A 337 14.55 -22.72 2.06
CA PHE A 337 15.72 -23.42 1.49
C PHE A 337 15.80 -23.37 -0.03
N CYS A 338 15.19 -22.37 -0.65
CA CYS A 338 15.16 -22.18 -2.09
C CYS A 338 15.91 -20.91 -2.48
N ALA A 339 16.87 -21.03 -3.40
CA ALA A 339 17.57 -19.90 -4.00
C ALA A 339 16.67 -19.34 -5.10
N GLU A 340 16.06 -18.19 -4.80
CA GLU A 340 15.07 -17.36 -5.52
C GLU A 340 13.83 -17.16 -4.64
N ASN A 341 13.37 -15.91 -4.57
CA ASN A 341 12.34 -15.34 -3.68
C ASN A 341 10.95 -16.02 -3.84
N SER A 342 10.84 -17.31 -3.51
CA SER A 342 9.60 -18.08 -3.56
C SER A 342 8.75 -17.82 -2.31
N TRP A 343 8.28 -16.59 -2.20
CA TRP A 343 7.24 -16.20 -1.28
C TRP A 343 6.01 -15.72 -2.03
N THR A 344 4.85 -15.92 -1.44
CA THR A 344 3.57 -15.47 -2.00
C THR A 344 2.73 -14.91 -0.86
N SER A 345 1.80 -14.02 -1.19
CA SER A 345 0.87 -13.47 -0.22
C SER A 345 -0.53 -13.34 -0.80
N VAL A 346 -1.53 -13.34 0.08
CA VAL A 346 -2.93 -13.15 -0.24
C VAL A 346 -3.56 -12.21 0.78
N SER A 347 -4.42 -11.31 0.32
CA SER A 347 -5.15 -10.36 1.16
C SER A 347 -6.55 -10.90 1.42
N VAL A 348 -6.90 -11.14 2.68
CA VAL A 348 -8.14 -11.81 3.08
C VAL A 348 -8.86 -10.94 4.10
N ARG A 349 -10.12 -10.60 3.83
CA ARG A 349 -11.01 -9.97 4.83
C ARG A 349 -11.70 -11.05 5.65
N THR A 350 -11.65 -10.93 6.98
CA THR A 350 -12.43 -11.78 7.90
C THR A 350 -13.92 -11.53 7.75
N ASP A 351 -14.76 -12.51 8.10
CA ASP A 351 -16.21 -12.39 7.93
C ASP A 351 -16.78 -11.18 8.69
N PRO A 352 -17.44 -10.21 8.01
CA PRO A 352 -17.92 -9.01 8.66
C PRO A 352 -19.30 -9.18 9.31
N VAL A 353 -19.96 -10.34 9.21
CA VAL A 353 -21.33 -10.56 9.74
C VAL A 353 -21.46 -10.22 11.22
N SER A 354 -20.46 -10.54 12.04
CA SER A 354 -20.48 -10.21 13.47
C SER A 354 -20.33 -8.71 13.75
N CYS A 355 -19.83 -7.91 12.80
CA CYS A 355 -19.83 -6.45 12.89
C CYS A 355 -21.24 -5.86 12.72
N PHE A 356 -22.05 -6.44 11.82
CA PHE A 356 -23.34 -5.87 11.44
C PHE A 356 -24.49 -6.22 12.38
N ASN A 357 -24.35 -7.24 13.22
CA ASN A 357 -25.39 -7.59 14.20
C ASN A 357 -25.45 -6.65 15.43
N ARG A 358 -24.56 -5.66 15.54
CA ARG A 358 -24.57 -4.67 16.62
C ARG A 358 -25.34 -3.43 16.20
N THR A 359 -26.24 -2.95 17.07
CA THR A 359 -27.13 -1.81 16.82
C THR A 359 -26.45 -0.43 16.92
N GLU A 360 -25.17 -0.39 17.31
CA GLU A 360 -24.46 0.85 17.63
C GLU A 360 -23.11 0.90 16.90
N PHE A 361 -23.15 0.98 15.57
CA PHE A 361 -21.95 0.92 14.72
C PHE A 361 -21.03 2.14 14.89
N CYS A 362 -21.62 3.35 14.94
CA CYS A 362 -20.86 4.61 15.04
C CYS A 362 -20.45 5.02 16.46
N LEU A 363 -20.78 4.23 17.49
CA LEU A 363 -20.32 4.52 18.84
C LEU A 363 -18.83 4.22 19.02
N GLN A 364 -18.16 5.03 19.83
CA GLN A 364 -16.72 4.89 20.10
C GLN A 364 -16.35 3.53 20.68
N GLN A 365 -17.28 2.84 21.35
CA GLN A 365 -17.07 1.53 21.99
C GLN A 365 -17.07 0.34 21.02
N ASN A 366 -17.50 0.52 19.76
CA ASN A 366 -17.49 -0.56 18.78
C ASN A 366 -16.10 -0.74 18.16
N THR A 367 -15.51 -1.91 18.39
CA THR A 367 -14.16 -2.31 17.97
C THR A 367 -14.14 -3.18 16.71
N GLY A 368 -15.29 -3.57 16.16
CA GLY A 368 -15.39 -4.37 14.93
C GLY A 368 -15.39 -3.50 13.67
N CYS A 369 -14.84 -4.01 12.56
CA CYS A 369 -14.80 -3.35 11.26
C CYS A 369 -14.22 -1.90 11.30
N PRO A 370 -13.02 -1.70 11.87
CA PRO A 370 -12.44 -0.37 12.07
C PRO A 370 -12.15 0.37 10.76
N ASP A 371 -11.78 -0.37 9.70
CA ASP A 371 -11.50 0.13 8.36
C ASP A 371 -12.74 0.73 7.67
N LEU A 372 -13.94 0.27 8.03
CA LEU A 372 -15.19 0.74 7.46
C LEU A 372 -15.87 1.82 8.30
N LYS A 373 -15.42 2.04 9.55
CA LYS A 373 -16.07 2.93 10.51
C LYS A 373 -16.18 4.37 10.02
N TYR A 374 -15.07 4.92 9.50
CA TYR A 374 -15.05 6.28 8.98
C TYR A 374 -15.97 6.45 7.76
N ILE A 375 -15.96 5.46 6.86
CA ILE A 375 -16.75 5.49 5.63
C ILE A 375 -18.24 5.42 5.96
N ILE A 376 -18.67 4.46 6.78
CA ILE A 376 -20.09 4.31 7.11
C ILE A 376 -20.61 5.53 7.90
N CYS A 377 -19.86 5.99 8.89
CA CYS A 377 -20.32 7.08 9.78
C CYS A 377 -20.19 8.49 9.18
N SER A 378 -19.66 8.63 7.97
CA SER A 378 -19.61 9.91 7.24
C SER A 378 -20.74 10.09 6.22
N HIS A 379 -21.56 9.05 5.99
CA HIS A 379 -22.69 9.10 5.05
C HIS A 379 -24.02 9.36 5.76
N TYR A 380 -24.98 9.94 5.04
CA TYR A 380 -26.29 10.27 5.61
C TYR A 380 -27.11 9.03 5.95
N GLN A 381 -27.07 8.01 5.08
CA GLN A 381 -27.76 6.74 5.31
C GLN A 381 -26.90 5.58 4.78
N THR A 382 -26.88 4.48 5.53
CA THR A 382 -26.15 3.28 5.15
C THR A 382 -27.00 2.04 5.34
N PHE A 383 -26.89 1.11 4.39
CA PHE A 383 -27.59 -0.16 4.45
C PHE A 383 -26.59 -1.30 4.29
N ALA A 384 -26.58 -2.21 5.26
CA ALA A 384 -25.83 -3.45 5.15
C ALA A 384 -26.69 -4.48 4.43
N GLY A 385 -26.13 -5.11 3.40
CA GLY A 385 -26.85 -6.09 2.60
C GLY A 385 -26.03 -7.35 2.33
N SER A 386 -26.75 -8.43 2.08
CA SER A 386 -26.17 -9.69 1.60
C SER A 386 -27.00 -10.21 0.43
N VAL A 387 -26.33 -10.63 -0.63
CA VAL A 387 -26.95 -11.21 -1.82
C VAL A 387 -26.43 -12.61 -2.09
N LEU A 388 -27.35 -13.57 -2.25
CA LEU A 388 -27.07 -14.95 -2.65
C LEU A 388 -27.22 -15.08 -4.17
N LEU A 389 -26.10 -15.24 -4.87
CA LEU A 389 -26.05 -15.37 -6.33
C LEU A 389 -26.08 -16.85 -6.72
N LYS A 390 -27.29 -17.43 -6.85
CA LYS A 390 -27.48 -18.87 -7.15
C LYS A 390 -26.91 -19.32 -8.49
N SER A 391 -26.79 -18.41 -9.46
CA SER A 391 -26.18 -18.64 -10.77
C SER A 391 -24.65 -18.68 -10.75
N GLN A 392 -24.02 -18.28 -9.64
CA GLN A 392 -22.57 -18.19 -9.52
C GLN A 392 -22.02 -19.30 -8.62
N THR A 393 -20.90 -19.88 -9.03
CA THR A 393 -20.19 -20.91 -8.27
C THR A 393 -19.04 -20.28 -7.49
N PHE A 394 -18.96 -20.53 -6.19
CA PHE A 394 -17.88 -19.99 -5.38
C PHE A 394 -16.54 -20.65 -5.70
N ASN A 395 -15.51 -19.82 -5.85
CA ASN A 395 -14.11 -20.19 -6.04
C ASN A 395 -13.29 -19.61 -4.89
N ASP A 396 -12.33 -20.36 -4.34
CA ASP A 396 -11.48 -19.93 -3.23
C ASP A 396 -10.62 -18.69 -3.55
N MET A 397 -10.38 -18.39 -4.82
CA MET A 397 -9.78 -17.12 -5.24
C MET A 397 -10.61 -15.90 -4.81
N LEU A 398 -11.94 -16.05 -4.66
CA LEU A 398 -12.83 -14.98 -4.19
C LEU A 398 -12.65 -14.62 -2.71
N TYR A 399 -11.80 -15.34 -1.96
CA TYR A 399 -11.33 -14.87 -0.65
C TYR A 399 -10.20 -13.84 -0.77
N ASN A 400 -9.45 -13.84 -1.88
CA ASN A 400 -8.33 -12.95 -2.08
C ASN A 400 -8.78 -11.69 -2.83
N SER A 401 -8.80 -10.55 -2.13
CA SER A 401 -9.23 -9.26 -2.71
C SER A 401 -8.35 -8.79 -3.87
N ASP A 402 -7.11 -9.29 -3.94
CA ASP A 402 -6.17 -8.94 -5.00
C ASP A 402 -6.33 -9.81 -6.25
N SER A 403 -7.11 -10.89 -6.17
CA SER A 403 -7.34 -11.79 -7.29
C SER A 403 -8.18 -11.15 -8.40
N GLU A 404 -7.91 -11.55 -9.64
CA GLU A 404 -8.69 -11.11 -10.81
C GLU A 404 -10.16 -11.49 -10.66
N GLY A 405 -10.46 -12.72 -10.23
CA GLY A 405 -11.83 -13.18 -10.02
C GLY A 405 -12.61 -12.34 -9.00
N TYR A 406 -11.97 -11.93 -7.89
CA TYR A 406 -12.59 -11.02 -6.92
C TYR A 406 -12.89 -9.66 -7.53
N LYS A 407 -11.91 -9.08 -8.24
CA LYS A 407 -12.01 -7.75 -8.85
C LYS A 407 -13.11 -7.72 -9.92
N THR A 408 -13.13 -8.68 -10.84
CA THR A 408 -14.14 -8.78 -11.90
C THR A 408 -15.55 -8.94 -11.33
N MET A 409 -15.73 -9.82 -10.34
CA MET A 409 -17.05 -10.00 -9.70
C MET A 409 -17.50 -8.74 -8.96
N SER A 410 -16.57 -8.11 -8.23
CA SER A 410 -16.84 -6.85 -7.52
C SER A 410 -17.19 -5.71 -8.48
N GLU A 411 -16.50 -5.60 -9.61
CA GLU A 411 -16.74 -4.59 -10.63
C GLU A 411 -18.08 -4.79 -11.34
N SER A 412 -18.52 -6.03 -11.59
CA SER A 412 -19.85 -6.26 -12.16
C SER A 412 -20.95 -5.79 -11.22
N ILE A 413 -20.85 -6.11 -9.92
CA ILE A 413 -21.82 -5.61 -8.93
C ILE A 413 -21.72 -4.08 -8.82
N LYS A 414 -20.52 -3.52 -8.69
CA LYS A 414 -20.33 -2.07 -8.54
C LYS A 414 -20.76 -1.25 -9.76
N THR A 415 -20.49 -1.71 -10.97
CA THR A 415 -20.73 -0.87 -12.16
C THR A 415 -22.20 -0.86 -12.53
N GLU A 416 -22.84 -2.02 -12.54
CA GLU A 416 -24.17 -2.18 -13.12
C GLU A 416 -25.27 -1.95 -12.09
N VAL A 417 -25.10 -2.48 -10.87
CA VAL A 417 -26.09 -2.30 -9.79
C VAL A 417 -26.09 -0.86 -9.33
N VAL A 418 -24.93 -0.23 -9.14
CA VAL A 418 -24.87 1.19 -8.73
C VAL A 418 -25.52 2.08 -9.78
N ARG A 419 -25.22 1.86 -11.08
CA ARG A 419 -25.80 2.68 -12.16
C ARG A 419 -27.34 2.63 -12.14
N GLU A 420 -27.92 1.43 -12.04
CA GLU A 420 -29.38 1.27 -12.01
C GLU A 420 -30.00 1.79 -10.71
N MET A 421 -29.33 1.62 -9.58
CA MET A 421 -29.81 2.14 -8.29
C MET A 421 -29.77 3.66 -8.23
N ARG A 422 -28.76 4.33 -8.80
CA ARG A 422 -28.73 5.80 -8.92
C ARG A 422 -29.97 6.33 -9.65
N ILE A 423 -30.38 5.65 -10.72
CA ILE A 423 -31.59 5.99 -11.49
C ILE A 423 -32.86 5.77 -10.65
N LYS A 424 -33.00 4.61 -10.01
CA LYS A 424 -34.18 4.27 -9.19
C LYS A 424 -34.33 5.17 -7.96
N LEU A 425 -33.23 5.47 -7.29
CA LEU A 425 -33.19 6.29 -6.07
C LEU A 425 -33.18 7.80 -6.36
N LYS A 426 -32.84 8.20 -7.60
CA LYS A 426 -32.54 9.59 -7.97
C LYS A 426 -31.47 10.21 -7.07
N ASP A 427 -30.44 9.43 -6.75
CA ASP A 427 -29.28 9.84 -5.97
C ASP A 427 -28.00 9.47 -6.72
N ASP A 428 -27.35 10.45 -7.34
CA ASP A 428 -26.12 10.25 -8.12
C ASP A 428 -24.90 9.89 -7.25
N HIS A 429 -25.01 10.04 -5.93
CA HIS A 429 -23.96 9.69 -4.97
C HIS A 429 -24.12 8.27 -4.40
N PHE A 430 -25.18 7.54 -4.80
CA PHE A 430 -25.35 6.15 -4.38
C PHE A 430 -24.12 5.33 -4.76
N ASP A 431 -23.61 4.53 -3.83
CA ASP A 431 -22.49 3.63 -4.07
C ASP A 431 -22.60 2.32 -3.29
N ILE A 432 -21.86 1.30 -3.72
CA ILE A 432 -21.80 -0.02 -3.09
C ILE A 432 -20.34 -0.41 -2.81
N ILE A 433 -20.06 -0.73 -1.54
CA ILE A 433 -18.79 -1.31 -1.11
C ILE A 433 -18.96 -2.80 -0.93
N ILE A 434 -18.27 -3.59 -1.75
CA ILE A 434 -18.19 -5.05 -1.59
C ILE A 434 -17.22 -5.39 -0.46
N LEU A 435 -17.70 -6.14 0.52
CA LEU A 435 -16.93 -6.55 1.68
C LEU A 435 -16.20 -7.86 1.44
N GLY A 436 -16.87 -8.80 0.80
CA GLY A 436 -16.29 -10.09 0.46
C GLY A 436 -17.32 -11.07 -0.08
N PHE A 437 -16.82 -12.23 -0.48
CA PHE A 437 -17.63 -13.33 -0.99
C PHE A 437 -17.48 -14.56 -0.09
N ARG A 438 -18.56 -15.31 0.10
CA ARG A 438 -18.56 -16.55 0.91
C ARG A 438 -18.97 -17.80 0.13
N PRO A 439 -18.48 -18.98 0.56
CA PRO A 439 -18.82 -20.26 -0.03
C PRO A 439 -20.30 -20.63 0.14
N GLY A 440 -20.81 -21.36 -0.85
CA GLY A 440 -22.22 -21.59 -1.15
C GLY A 440 -22.46 -21.36 -2.64
N SER A 441 -23.71 -21.11 -3.05
CA SER A 441 -23.91 -20.12 -4.12
C SER A 441 -23.21 -18.82 -3.67
N VAL A 442 -22.60 -18.05 -4.57
CA VAL A 442 -21.75 -16.91 -4.15
C VAL A 442 -22.57 -15.92 -3.31
N ILE A 443 -22.28 -15.84 -2.01
CA ILE A 443 -22.89 -14.83 -1.14
C ILE A 443 -21.95 -13.61 -1.15
N ALA A 444 -22.43 -12.47 -1.62
CA ALA A 444 -21.70 -11.21 -1.56
C ALA A 444 -22.29 -10.33 -0.45
N ASP A 445 -21.46 -9.92 0.50
CA ASP A 445 -21.84 -8.90 1.47
C ASP A 445 -21.40 -7.54 0.99
N PHE A 446 -22.25 -6.55 1.20
CA PHE A 446 -22.01 -5.21 0.72
C PHE A 446 -22.61 -4.15 1.65
N ILE A 447 -22.08 -2.95 1.54
CA ILE A 447 -22.64 -1.75 2.15
C ILE A 447 -23.10 -0.83 1.03
N SER A 448 -24.35 -0.42 1.10
CA SER A 448 -24.91 0.64 0.28
C SER A 448 -24.78 1.98 1.00
N LEU A 449 -24.25 2.98 0.30
CA LEU A 449 -24.00 4.32 0.81
C LEU A 449 -24.90 5.31 0.08
N LEU A 450 -25.62 6.15 0.83
CA LEU A 450 -26.49 7.19 0.29
C LEU A 450 -26.13 8.55 0.88
N GLN A 451 -26.22 9.59 0.06
CA GLN A 451 -26.05 10.99 0.50
C GLN A 451 -27.36 11.80 0.46
N LYS A 452 -28.48 11.14 0.11
CA LYS A 452 -29.80 11.75 0.16
C LYS A 452 -30.20 12.11 1.60
N GLN A 453 -30.60 13.37 1.81
CA GLN A 453 -31.08 13.88 3.11
C GLN A 453 -32.45 13.33 3.51
N GLU A 454 -33.29 12.95 2.54
CA GLU A 454 -34.57 12.30 2.82
C GLU A 454 -34.36 10.82 3.19
N PRO A 455 -34.84 10.36 4.36
CA PRO A 455 -34.73 8.96 4.78
C PRO A 455 -35.47 8.02 3.82
N ILE A 456 -34.81 6.93 3.42
CA ILE A 456 -35.37 5.89 2.58
C ILE A 456 -35.70 4.68 3.47
N ASP A 457 -36.93 4.18 3.36
CA ASP A 457 -37.36 3.00 4.11
C ASP A 457 -36.57 1.76 3.68
N VAL A 458 -36.17 0.94 4.65
CA VAL A 458 -35.37 -0.28 4.41
C VAL A 458 -36.06 -1.26 3.46
N ASN A 459 -37.40 -1.33 3.47
CA ASN A 459 -38.15 -2.19 2.57
C ASN A 459 -38.12 -1.68 1.13
N VAL A 460 -38.16 -0.36 0.94
CA VAL A 460 -38.00 0.28 -0.39
C VAL A 460 -36.60 0.01 -0.92
N MET A 461 -35.58 0.16 -0.08
CA MET A 461 -34.20 -0.14 -0.44
C MET A 461 -34.03 -1.63 -0.81
N GLN A 462 -34.62 -2.53 -0.01
CA GLN A 462 -34.62 -3.96 -0.28
C GLN A 462 -35.32 -4.31 -1.58
N GLU A 463 -36.48 -3.72 -1.86
CA GLU A 463 -37.23 -3.94 -3.10
C GLU A 463 -36.41 -3.51 -4.32
N TYR A 464 -35.83 -2.31 -4.31
CA TYR A 464 -35.07 -1.78 -5.43
C TYR A 464 -33.81 -2.61 -5.70
N LEU A 465 -33.03 -2.90 -4.65
CA LEU A 465 -31.85 -3.77 -4.79
C LEU A 465 -32.24 -5.16 -5.29
N SER A 466 -33.33 -5.74 -4.78
CA SER A 466 -33.83 -7.05 -5.23
C SER A 466 -34.16 -7.05 -6.71
N GLN A 467 -34.86 -6.02 -7.21
CA GLN A 467 -35.21 -5.90 -8.62
C GLN A 467 -33.97 -5.80 -9.50
N VAL A 468 -33.03 -4.92 -9.13
CA VAL A 468 -31.80 -4.69 -9.93
C VAL A 468 -30.90 -5.91 -9.93
N LEU A 469 -30.66 -6.53 -8.77
CA LEU A 469 -29.81 -7.71 -8.64
C LEU A 469 -30.42 -8.93 -9.33
N LYS A 470 -31.74 -9.14 -9.25
CA LYS A 470 -32.42 -10.21 -10.00
C LYS A 470 -32.35 -10.00 -11.51
N SER A 471 -32.53 -8.76 -11.97
CA SER A 471 -32.38 -8.44 -13.39
C SER A 471 -30.98 -8.75 -13.92
N LYS A 472 -29.94 -8.62 -13.08
CA LYS A 472 -28.56 -8.84 -13.49
C LYS A 472 -28.10 -10.30 -13.33
N PHE A 473 -28.45 -10.94 -12.22
CA PHE A 473 -27.92 -12.25 -11.82
C PHE A 473 -28.94 -13.39 -11.88
N GLY A 474 -30.19 -13.09 -12.26
CA GLY A 474 -31.29 -14.03 -12.45
C GLY A 474 -32.29 -14.03 -11.29
N ASP A 475 -33.51 -14.49 -11.56
CA ASP A 475 -34.65 -14.42 -10.61
C ASP A 475 -34.46 -15.23 -9.32
N GLN A 476 -33.56 -16.21 -9.35
CA GLN A 476 -33.19 -17.02 -8.20
C GLN A 476 -32.28 -16.30 -7.19
N THR A 477 -31.90 -15.05 -7.48
CA THR A 477 -31.11 -14.18 -6.60
C THR A 477 -31.92 -13.77 -5.38
N GLU A 478 -31.37 -13.98 -4.19
CA GLU A 478 -32.00 -13.60 -2.92
C GLU A 478 -31.20 -12.44 -2.30
N VAL A 479 -31.89 -11.38 -1.90
CA VAL A 479 -31.28 -10.16 -1.35
C VAL A 479 -31.87 -9.90 0.03
N THR A 480 -31.01 -9.59 0.98
CA THR A 480 -31.38 -9.18 2.33
C THR A 480 -30.72 -7.85 2.63
N VAL A 481 -31.47 -6.90 3.19
CA VAL A 481 -30.99 -5.55 3.49
C VAL A 481 -31.41 -5.17 4.91
N GLN A 482 -30.49 -4.54 5.64
CA GLN A 482 -30.71 -4.02 6.98
C GLN A 482 -30.24 -2.56 7.02
N CYS A 483 -31.07 -1.68 7.60
CA CYS A 483 -30.67 -0.29 7.88
C CYS A 483 -29.69 -0.26 9.06
N LYS A 484 -28.68 0.62 9.01
CA LYS A 484 -27.63 0.75 10.03
C LYS A 484 -27.39 2.19 10.45
#